data_AF-A0A2H3AU17-F1
#
_entry.id   AF-A0A2H3AU17-F1
#
_cell.length_a   1.000
_cell.length_b   1.000
_cell.length_c   1.000
_cell.angle_alpha   90.00
_cell.angle_beta   90.00
_cell.angle_gamma   90.00
#
_symmetry.space_group_name_H-M   'P 1'
#
loop_
_entity.id
_entity.type
_entity.pdbx_description
1 polymer ?
#
loop_
_entity_poly.entity_id
_entity_poly.type
_entity_poly.pdbx_seq_one_letter_code
_entity_poly.pdbx_strand_id
1 'polypeptide(L)'
;MYNITNGIVLISFDSYVYPTYYEKAAANHNRWDCHRVISKYGQDGKALLKFAKFPEVMISACTEINQAEEEITVPSQRIYTGAKPVVSASLANTPCTTFGLRGLLKQLNDTLRTSYTLEIPTLSSLLEDCIANEYDFGTVYASLRTAWYTEDWSLIPFRLCECEEMDRKMRQTALHGNHIMQPQIYPRRVWDLYSNRVVSTWSTGREYSDAISHAWVDEKGRMDVWTPINGRQWPVSIPKDADLNLIRIEMLNMGLEYVWLDVLCLRQKGGLREDLRIEEWMLDVPTIGQVYRVVKVYCYLSGLGRPLAVTQDYFDSDHCWFNRAWTLQEVAHQNHELVE
;
A
#
# COMPACT_ATOMS: atom_id res chain seq x y z
N MET A 1 11.81 -6.14 31.21
CA MET A 1 13.00 -6.78 30.59
C MET A 1 12.45 -7.87 29.67
N TYR A 2 12.44 -7.61 28.36
CA TYR A 2 11.68 -8.40 27.39
C TYR A 2 12.51 -9.58 26.89
N ASN A 3 12.04 -10.80 27.12
CA ASN A 3 12.65 -12.00 26.59
C ASN A 3 11.79 -12.51 25.42
N ILE A 4 12.33 -12.42 24.21
CA ILE A 4 11.65 -12.81 22.97
C ILE A 4 12.13 -14.22 22.62
N THR A 5 11.37 -15.22 23.02
CA THR A 5 11.46 -16.58 22.47
C THR A 5 10.04 -17.10 22.28
N ASN A 6 9.72 -17.51 21.04
CA ASN A 6 8.49 -18.20 20.61
C ASN A 6 7.22 -17.38 20.33
N GLY A 7 7.32 -16.15 19.84
CA GLY A 7 6.19 -15.50 19.14
C GLY A 7 4.92 -15.21 19.98
N ILE A 8 4.95 -15.47 21.28
CA ILE A 8 3.89 -15.12 22.23
C ILE A 8 4.36 -13.91 23.02
N VAL A 9 3.71 -12.76 22.80
CA VAL A 9 3.85 -11.60 23.67
C VAL A 9 3.08 -11.90 24.95
N LEU A 10 3.77 -12.34 26.01
CA LEU A 10 3.19 -12.39 27.35
C LEU A 10 3.13 -10.97 27.91
N ILE A 11 1.94 -10.38 27.91
CA ILE A 11 1.66 -9.08 28.53
C ILE A 11 1.64 -9.26 30.05
N SER A 12 2.48 -8.53 30.78
CA SER A 12 2.43 -8.43 32.24
C SER A 12 1.13 -7.74 32.65
N PHE A 13 0.31 -8.41 33.47
CA PHE A 13 -0.97 -7.89 33.98
C PHE A 13 -0.77 -7.03 35.23
N ASP A 14 -0.11 -5.89 35.09
CA ASP A 14 -0.08 -4.89 36.17
C ASP A 14 -1.01 -3.71 35.80
N SER A 15 -2.09 -3.58 36.57
CA SER A 15 -3.17 -2.57 36.51
C SER A 15 -4.08 -2.58 35.26
N TYR A 16 -5.16 -3.36 35.34
CA TYR A 16 -6.30 -3.29 34.41
C TYR A 16 -7.09 -1.99 34.63
N VAL A 17 -6.86 -0.99 33.78
CA VAL A 17 -7.78 0.14 33.62
C VAL A 17 -8.64 -0.14 32.39
N TYR A 18 -9.92 -0.45 32.61
CA TYR A 18 -10.87 -0.56 31.52
C TYR A 18 -11.08 0.81 30.89
N PRO A 19 -10.99 0.94 29.56
CA PRO A 19 -11.20 2.21 28.91
C PRO A 19 -12.62 2.72 29.12
N THR A 20 -12.73 4.00 29.44
CA THR A 20 -14.01 4.69 29.66
C THR A 20 -14.81 4.81 28.37
N TYR A 21 -16.13 4.95 28.51
CA TYR A 21 -17.03 5.25 27.39
C TYR A 21 -16.59 6.51 26.63
N TYR A 22 -16.15 7.55 27.34
CA TYR A 22 -15.71 8.81 26.76
C TYR A 22 -14.46 8.66 25.90
N GLU A 23 -13.49 7.85 26.32
CA GLU A 23 -12.28 7.60 25.54
C GLU A 23 -12.60 6.83 24.24
N LYS A 24 -13.50 5.84 24.30
CA LYS A 24 -13.99 5.15 23.08
C LYS A 24 -14.77 6.09 22.16
N ALA A 25 -15.62 6.96 22.72
CA ALA A 25 -16.37 7.95 21.96
C ALA A 25 -15.44 8.97 21.27
N ALA A 26 -14.39 9.43 21.97
CA ALA A 26 -13.38 10.32 21.41
C ALA A 26 -12.60 9.66 20.26
N ALA A 27 -12.17 8.40 20.43
CA ALA A 27 -11.48 7.65 19.38
C ALA A 27 -12.38 7.45 18.13
N ASN A 28 -13.67 7.19 18.34
CA ASN A 28 -14.66 7.16 17.25
C ASN A 28 -14.78 8.51 16.54
N HIS A 29 -14.91 9.61 17.30
CA HIS A 29 -15.03 10.96 16.74
C HIS A 29 -13.80 11.34 15.89
N ASN A 30 -12.59 11.09 16.41
CA ASN A 30 -11.35 11.39 15.68
C ASN A 30 -11.24 10.58 14.39
N ARG A 31 -11.67 9.31 14.38
CA ARG A 31 -11.73 8.52 13.14
C ARG A 31 -12.67 9.16 12.12
N TRP A 32 -13.87 9.59 12.51
CA TRP A 32 -14.82 10.24 11.60
C TRP A 32 -14.33 11.59 11.09
N ASP A 33 -13.64 12.37 11.92
CA ASP A 33 -13.00 13.62 11.46
C ASP A 33 -11.91 13.35 10.42
N CYS A 34 -11.05 12.35 10.69
CA CYS A 34 -10.01 11.91 9.77
C CYS A 34 -10.61 11.43 8.43
N HIS A 35 -11.66 10.59 8.48
CA HIS A 35 -12.43 10.15 7.32
C HIS A 35 -12.87 11.33 6.45
N ARG A 36 -13.50 12.32 7.07
CA ARG A 36 -14.08 13.47 6.37
C ARG A 36 -13.01 14.28 5.64
N VAL A 37 -11.86 14.50 6.28
CA VAL A 37 -10.73 15.26 5.71
C VAL A 37 -10.13 14.51 4.52
N ILE A 38 -9.81 13.22 4.69
CA ILE A 38 -9.20 12.39 3.64
C ILE A 38 -10.15 12.23 2.45
N SER A 39 -11.44 11.95 2.72
CA SER A 39 -12.45 11.79 1.68
C SER A 39 -12.62 13.07 0.87
N LYS A 40 -12.65 14.24 1.51
CA LYS A 40 -12.74 15.54 0.83
C LYS A 40 -11.52 15.78 -0.07
N TYR A 41 -10.31 15.56 0.44
CA TYR A 41 -9.09 15.67 -0.36
C TYR A 41 -9.13 14.77 -1.60
N GLY A 42 -9.60 13.53 -1.43
CA GLY A 42 -9.78 12.58 -2.53
C GLY A 42 -10.85 12.99 -3.56
N GLN A 43 -11.95 13.61 -3.14
CA GLN A 43 -13.05 14.01 -4.04
C GLN A 43 -12.66 15.13 -5.00
N ASP A 44 -12.01 16.17 -4.48
CA ASP A 44 -11.59 17.35 -5.27
C ASP A 44 -10.64 16.90 -6.40
N GLY A 45 -9.71 16.00 -6.09
CA GLY A 45 -8.78 15.43 -7.05
C GLY A 45 -9.37 14.41 -8.02
N LYS A 46 -10.20 13.48 -7.53
CA LYS A 46 -10.76 12.39 -8.33
C LYS A 46 -11.80 12.85 -9.34
N ALA A 47 -12.58 13.89 -9.01
CA ALA A 47 -13.58 14.41 -9.93
C ALA A 47 -12.93 14.82 -11.25
N LEU A 48 -11.77 15.47 -11.19
CA LEU A 48 -11.05 15.95 -12.37
C LEU A 48 -10.25 14.83 -13.07
N LEU A 49 -9.65 13.91 -12.31
CA LEU A 49 -9.03 12.68 -12.85
C LEU A 49 -10.02 11.81 -13.65
N LYS A 50 -11.29 11.77 -13.24
CA LYS A 50 -12.33 10.95 -13.90
C LYS A 50 -12.66 11.43 -15.32
N PHE A 51 -12.50 12.73 -15.59
CA PHE A 51 -12.76 13.31 -16.91
C PHE A 51 -11.52 13.33 -17.82
N ALA A 52 -10.33 13.11 -17.24
CA ALA A 52 -9.09 13.05 -18.00
C ALA A 52 -9.07 11.81 -18.91
N LYS A 53 -8.71 12.02 -20.18
CA LYS A 53 -8.49 10.95 -21.16
C LYS A 53 -6.99 10.66 -21.25
N PHE A 54 -6.56 9.58 -20.64
CA PHE A 54 -5.18 9.12 -20.70
C PHE A 54 -4.93 8.28 -21.96
N PRO A 55 -3.68 8.25 -22.46
CA PRO A 55 -3.31 7.33 -23.52
C PRO A 55 -3.38 5.90 -23.01
N GLU A 56 -3.50 4.96 -23.93
CA GLU A 56 -3.27 3.56 -23.61
C GLU A 56 -1.81 3.37 -23.20
N VAL A 57 -1.61 2.72 -22.06
CA VAL A 57 -0.32 2.32 -21.52
C VAL A 57 -0.24 0.81 -21.56
N MET A 58 0.95 0.31 -21.89
CA MET A 58 1.29 -1.11 -21.84
C MET A 58 2.49 -1.30 -20.91
N ILE A 59 2.38 -2.22 -19.96
CA ILE A 59 3.51 -2.75 -19.19
C ILE A 59 3.49 -4.28 -19.30
N SER A 60 4.66 -4.91 -19.29
CA SER A 60 4.76 -6.35 -19.48
C SER A 60 5.92 -6.96 -18.70
N ALA A 61 5.93 -8.28 -18.57
CA ALA A 61 7.04 -9.01 -17.97
C ALA A 61 8.39 -8.68 -18.65
N CYS A 62 8.41 -8.50 -19.97
CA CYS A 62 9.63 -8.13 -20.69
C CYS A 62 10.15 -6.75 -20.27
N THR A 63 9.26 -5.77 -20.12
CA THR A 63 9.66 -4.39 -19.77
C THR A 63 9.91 -4.20 -18.28
N GLU A 64 9.23 -4.95 -17.42
CA GLU A 64 9.30 -4.79 -15.96
C GLU A 64 10.42 -5.66 -15.34
N ILE A 65 10.65 -6.87 -15.85
CA ILE A 65 11.60 -7.83 -15.27
C ILE A 65 12.57 -8.47 -16.27
N ASN A 66 12.55 -8.05 -17.54
CA ASN A 66 13.41 -8.58 -18.61
C ASN A 66 13.24 -10.09 -18.86
N GLN A 67 12.02 -10.61 -18.74
CA GLN A 67 11.67 -11.99 -19.08
C GLN A 67 10.63 -12.03 -20.20
N ALA A 68 10.72 -13.05 -21.07
CA ALA A 68 9.75 -13.21 -22.14
C ALA A 68 8.37 -13.55 -21.57
N GLU A 69 7.31 -12.97 -22.13
CA GLU A 69 5.95 -13.17 -21.65
C GLU A 69 5.51 -14.64 -21.71
N GLU A 70 6.01 -15.41 -22.68
CA GLU A 70 5.72 -16.85 -22.82
C GLU A 70 6.31 -17.71 -21.70
N GLU A 71 7.36 -17.23 -21.03
CA GLU A 71 8.01 -17.93 -19.90
C GLU A 71 7.21 -17.75 -18.59
N ILE A 72 6.37 -16.73 -18.51
CA ILE A 72 5.53 -16.49 -17.34
C ILE A 72 4.37 -17.48 -17.32
N THR A 73 4.33 -18.30 -16.28
CA THR A 73 3.34 -19.39 -16.14
C THR A 73 1.92 -18.83 -16.02
N VAL A 74 1.73 -17.76 -15.24
CA VAL A 74 0.44 -17.13 -14.98
C VAL A 74 0.10 -16.13 -16.09
N PRO A 75 -0.93 -16.36 -16.94
CA PRO A 75 -1.21 -15.49 -18.08
C PRO A 75 -1.56 -14.05 -17.71
N SER A 76 -2.29 -13.84 -16.60
CA SER A 76 -2.68 -12.52 -16.07
C SER A 76 -1.49 -11.68 -15.62
N GLN A 77 -0.31 -12.29 -15.39
CA GLN A 77 0.92 -11.61 -14.99
C GLN A 77 1.79 -11.15 -16.17
N ARG A 78 1.43 -11.52 -17.41
CA ARG A 78 2.29 -11.31 -18.60
C ARG A 78 2.30 -9.86 -19.07
N ILE A 79 1.11 -9.30 -19.29
CA ILE A 79 0.93 -7.98 -19.92
C ILE A 79 -0.28 -7.30 -19.31
N TYR A 80 -0.16 -6.02 -19.02
CA TYR A 80 -1.27 -5.12 -18.77
C TYR A 80 -1.35 -4.09 -19.89
N THR A 81 -2.55 -3.89 -20.43
CA THR A 81 -2.85 -2.81 -21.38
C THR A 81 -4.09 -2.08 -20.90
N GLY A 82 -4.01 -0.75 -20.76
CA GLY A 82 -5.17 0.03 -20.33
C GLY A 82 -4.96 1.54 -20.40
N ALA A 83 -6.07 2.28 -20.33
CA ALA A 83 -6.08 3.75 -20.35
C ALA A 83 -5.97 4.37 -18.93
N LYS A 84 -5.40 3.64 -17.96
CA LYS A 84 -5.07 4.21 -16.66
C LYS A 84 -3.64 4.74 -16.71
N PRO A 85 -3.32 5.83 -16.00
CA PRO A 85 -1.98 6.43 -16.07
C PRO A 85 -1.01 5.63 -15.17
N VAL A 86 -0.75 4.39 -15.56
CA VAL A 86 0.21 3.50 -14.89
C VAL A 86 1.61 3.87 -15.38
N VAL A 87 2.61 3.88 -14.49
CA VAL A 87 4.02 4.11 -14.86
C VAL A 87 4.80 2.81 -14.79
N SER A 88 5.80 2.61 -15.66
CA SER A 88 6.64 1.41 -15.58
C SER A 88 7.48 1.39 -14.29
N ALA A 89 7.90 0.22 -13.82
CA ALA A 89 8.82 0.13 -12.69
C ALA A 89 10.12 0.88 -12.95
N SER A 90 10.64 0.83 -14.18
CA SER A 90 11.85 1.57 -14.57
C SER A 90 11.67 3.08 -14.39
N LEU A 91 10.56 3.65 -14.88
CA LEU A 91 10.26 5.07 -14.70
C LEU A 91 10.07 5.41 -13.22
N ALA A 92 9.23 4.64 -12.51
CA ALA A 92 8.97 4.84 -11.09
C ALA A 92 10.26 4.85 -10.24
N ASN A 93 11.21 3.97 -10.56
CA ASN A 93 12.47 3.82 -9.85
C ASN A 93 13.53 4.87 -10.22
N THR A 94 13.27 5.72 -11.21
CA THR A 94 14.24 6.74 -11.64
C THR A 94 14.28 7.88 -10.61
N PRO A 95 15.45 8.20 -10.02
CA PRO A 95 15.59 9.34 -9.11
C PRO A 95 15.22 10.65 -9.81
N CYS A 96 14.48 11.53 -9.14
CA CYS A 96 14.04 12.80 -9.71
C CYS A 96 15.21 13.71 -10.12
N THR A 97 16.34 13.59 -9.44
CA THR A 97 17.61 14.27 -9.78
C THR A 97 18.08 13.99 -11.20
N THR A 98 17.77 12.81 -11.76
CA THR A 98 18.10 12.42 -13.15
C THR A 98 17.39 13.30 -14.18
N PHE A 99 16.16 13.72 -13.88
CA PHE A 99 15.37 14.56 -14.77
C PHE A 99 15.66 16.05 -14.60
N GLY A 100 16.07 16.46 -13.39
CA GLY A 100 16.03 17.85 -12.95
C GLY A 100 14.61 18.41 -12.93
N LEU A 101 14.46 19.66 -12.49
CA LEU A 101 13.15 20.29 -12.30
C LEU A 101 12.28 20.28 -13.58
N ARG A 102 12.85 20.72 -14.71
CA ARG A 102 12.15 20.78 -16.00
C ARG A 102 11.78 19.39 -16.53
N GLY A 103 12.69 18.43 -16.41
CA GLY A 103 12.44 17.07 -16.87
C GLY A 103 11.38 16.36 -16.03
N LEU A 104 11.39 16.57 -14.71
CA LEU A 104 10.40 16.00 -13.80
C LEU A 104 9.00 16.50 -14.12
N LEU A 105 8.82 17.82 -14.27
CA LEU A 105 7.55 18.41 -14.67
C LEU A 105 7.10 17.87 -16.04
N LYS A 106 8.03 17.74 -16.99
CA LYS A 106 7.72 17.17 -18.31
C LYS A 106 7.17 15.75 -18.19
N GLN A 107 7.82 14.88 -17.42
CA GLN A 107 7.36 13.50 -17.22
C GLN A 107 5.97 13.44 -16.57
N LEU A 108 5.73 14.24 -15.52
CA LEU A 108 4.41 14.33 -14.88
C LEU A 108 3.32 14.82 -15.85
N ASN A 109 3.62 15.87 -16.62
CA ASN A 109 2.72 16.40 -17.64
C ASN A 109 2.42 15.36 -18.74
N ASP A 110 3.44 14.63 -19.20
CA ASP A 110 3.30 13.60 -20.23
C ASP A 110 2.44 12.43 -19.73
N THR A 111 2.71 11.93 -18.52
CA THR A 111 1.95 10.84 -17.88
C THR A 111 0.50 11.25 -17.61
N LEU A 112 0.29 12.46 -17.11
CA LEU A 112 -1.04 12.94 -16.69
C LEU A 112 -1.75 13.77 -17.77
N ARG A 113 -1.20 13.85 -18.99
CA ARG A 113 -1.78 14.62 -20.11
C ARG A 113 -2.19 16.03 -19.72
N THR A 114 -1.25 16.76 -19.13
CA THR A 114 -1.39 18.17 -18.74
C THR A 114 -0.26 19.00 -19.33
N SER A 115 -0.31 20.31 -19.15
CA SER A 115 0.67 21.25 -19.68
C SER A 115 1.01 22.33 -18.66
N TYR A 116 1.13 21.94 -17.38
CA TYR A 116 1.54 22.89 -16.33
C TYR A 116 2.94 23.41 -16.61
N THR A 117 3.20 24.66 -16.20
CA THR A 117 4.47 25.34 -16.40
C THR A 117 5.11 25.64 -15.05
N LEU A 118 6.44 25.88 -15.06
CA LEU A 118 7.17 26.33 -13.88
C LEU A 118 6.84 27.79 -13.47
N GLU A 119 5.93 28.45 -14.19
CA GLU A 119 5.43 29.78 -13.81
C GLU A 119 4.51 29.70 -12.59
N ILE A 120 4.01 28.50 -12.26
CA ILE A 120 3.26 28.22 -11.03
C ILE A 120 4.27 28.06 -9.89
N PRO A 121 4.48 29.07 -9.01
CA PRO A 121 5.61 29.06 -8.09
C PRO A 121 5.51 27.96 -7.03
N THR A 122 4.29 27.67 -6.57
CA THR A 122 4.01 26.62 -5.58
C THR A 122 4.31 25.23 -6.12
N LEU A 123 3.96 24.96 -7.39
CA LEU A 123 4.33 23.71 -8.07
C LEU A 123 5.85 23.61 -8.25
N SER A 124 6.50 24.69 -8.68
CA SER A 124 7.96 24.71 -8.85
C SER A 124 8.68 24.39 -7.54
N SER A 125 8.31 25.07 -6.44
CA SER A 125 8.88 24.84 -5.11
C SER A 125 8.67 23.39 -4.65
N LEU A 126 7.48 22.84 -4.85
CA LEU A 126 7.16 21.47 -4.45
C LEU A 126 8.01 20.43 -5.20
N LEU A 127 8.25 20.64 -6.50
CA LEU A 127 9.10 19.75 -7.30
C LEU A 127 10.58 19.91 -6.93
N GLU A 128 11.03 21.11 -6.59
CA GLU A 128 12.38 21.34 -6.06
C GLU A 128 12.58 20.61 -4.72
N ASP A 129 11.61 20.70 -3.81
CA ASP A 129 11.63 19.97 -2.54
C ASP A 129 11.70 18.45 -2.76
N CYS A 130 10.94 17.91 -3.72
CA CYS A 130 11.00 16.49 -4.06
C CYS A 130 12.40 16.06 -4.53
N ILE A 131 13.04 16.88 -5.36
CA ILE A 131 14.40 16.62 -5.85
C ILE A 131 15.41 16.71 -4.70
N ALA A 132 15.29 17.71 -3.84
CA ALA A 132 16.18 17.91 -2.69
C ALA A 132 16.08 16.77 -1.66
N ASN A 133 14.90 16.17 -1.51
CA ASN A 133 14.68 14.99 -0.66
C ASN A 133 15.05 13.66 -1.35
N GLU A 134 15.70 13.71 -2.52
CA GLU A 134 16.16 12.53 -3.28
C GLU A 134 15.05 11.54 -3.64
N TYR A 135 13.82 12.04 -3.81
CA TYR A 135 12.70 11.17 -4.17
C TYR A 135 12.85 10.61 -5.59
N ASP A 136 12.36 9.38 -5.76
CA ASP A 136 12.16 8.80 -7.09
C ASP A 136 10.84 9.26 -7.71
N PHE A 137 10.72 9.06 -9.02
CA PHE A 137 9.54 9.49 -9.77
C PHE A 137 8.27 8.84 -9.24
N GLY A 138 8.30 7.55 -8.89
CA GLY A 138 7.16 6.82 -8.36
C GLY A 138 6.60 7.48 -7.10
N THR A 139 7.48 7.91 -6.20
CA THR A 139 7.12 8.58 -4.95
C THR A 139 6.45 9.93 -5.21
N VAL A 140 7.07 10.77 -6.05
CA VAL A 140 6.51 12.07 -6.43
C VAL A 140 5.18 11.89 -7.15
N TYR A 141 5.12 10.96 -8.10
CA TYR A 141 3.93 10.65 -8.88
C TYR A 141 2.79 10.20 -7.96
N ALA A 142 3.05 9.30 -7.02
CA ALA A 142 2.06 8.84 -6.05
C ALA A 142 1.49 9.98 -5.19
N SER A 143 2.37 10.85 -4.68
CA SER A 143 1.96 11.97 -3.81
C SER A 143 1.16 13.03 -4.55
N LEU A 144 1.54 13.36 -5.78
CA LEU A 144 0.96 14.47 -6.53
C LEU A 144 -0.23 14.07 -7.39
N ARG A 145 -0.30 12.82 -7.88
CA ARG A 145 -1.33 12.36 -8.82
C ARG A 145 -2.75 12.63 -8.34
N THR A 146 -3.02 12.39 -7.06
CA THR A 146 -4.36 12.61 -6.48
C THR A 146 -4.77 14.06 -6.55
N ALA A 147 -3.85 15.02 -6.38
CA ALA A 147 -4.17 16.45 -6.39
C ALA A 147 -3.75 17.16 -7.68
N TRP A 148 -3.24 16.44 -8.68
CA TRP A 148 -2.59 17.00 -9.85
C TRP A 148 -3.47 17.97 -10.64
N TYR A 149 -4.78 17.70 -10.70
CA TYR A 149 -5.74 18.51 -11.43
C TYR A 149 -6.34 19.64 -10.61
N THR A 150 -5.86 19.92 -9.40
CA THR A 150 -6.38 21.02 -8.58
C THR A 150 -6.32 22.35 -9.33
N GLU A 151 -7.32 23.20 -9.09
CA GLU A 151 -7.29 24.59 -9.56
C GLU A 151 -6.35 25.46 -8.72
N ASP A 152 -6.07 25.05 -7.47
CA ASP A 152 -5.25 25.79 -6.53
C ASP A 152 -4.13 24.93 -5.93
N TRP A 153 -2.92 25.12 -6.47
CA TRP A 153 -1.70 24.46 -6.01
C TRP A 153 -1.26 24.92 -4.61
N SER A 154 -1.69 26.09 -4.15
CA SER A 154 -1.32 26.60 -2.82
C SER A 154 -1.96 25.81 -1.67
N LEU A 155 -3.06 25.12 -1.94
CA LEU A 155 -3.79 24.33 -0.94
C LEU A 155 -3.23 22.92 -0.75
N ILE A 156 -2.46 22.38 -1.71
CA ILE A 156 -1.98 20.99 -1.65
C ILE A 156 -1.11 20.73 -0.42
N PRO A 157 -0.04 21.52 -0.15
CA PRO A 157 0.81 21.27 1.01
C PRO A 157 0.02 21.33 2.33
N PHE A 158 -0.90 22.28 2.44
CA PHE A 158 -1.77 22.42 3.59
C PHE A 158 -2.67 21.18 3.78
N ARG A 159 -3.30 20.68 2.70
CA ARG A 159 -4.17 19.51 2.75
C ARG A 159 -3.42 18.22 3.10
N LEU A 160 -2.21 18.04 2.58
CA LEU A 160 -1.37 16.89 2.92
C LEU A 160 -1.01 16.91 4.40
N CYS A 161 -0.57 18.06 4.92
CA CYS A 161 -0.28 18.25 6.34
C CYS A 161 -1.52 18.00 7.23
N GLU A 162 -2.68 18.51 6.82
CA GLU A 162 -3.96 18.27 7.51
C GLU A 162 -4.33 16.78 7.56
N CYS A 163 -4.17 16.05 6.45
CA CYS A 163 -4.45 14.61 6.38
C CYS A 163 -3.49 13.81 7.27
N GLU A 164 -2.20 14.13 7.23
CA GLU A 164 -1.17 13.46 8.04
C GLU A 164 -1.42 13.67 9.53
N GLU A 165 -1.71 14.91 9.96
CA GLU A 165 -2.00 15.23 11.36
C GLU A 165 -3.23 14.46 11.86
N MET A 166 -4.28 14.39 11.04
CA MET A 166 -5.51 13.70 11.39
C MET A 166 -5.32 12.19 11.49
N ASP A 167 -4.56 11.57 10.57
CA ASP A 167 -4.20 10.14 10.67
C ASP A 167 -3.38 9.89 11.94
N ARG A 168 -2.38 10.74 12.23
CA ARG A 168 -1.57 10.62 13.45
C ARG A 168 -2.44 10.67 14.71
N LYS A 169 -3.33 11.67 14.83
CA LYS A 169 -4.24 11.82 15.97
C LYS A 169 -5.20 10.65 16.09
N MET A 170 -5.75 10.17 14.98
CA MET A 170 -6.62 8.98 14.96
C MET A 170 -5.88 7.76 15.53
N ARG A 171 -4.67 7.48 15.04
CA ARG A 171 -3.88 6.31 15.48
C ARG A 171 -3.44 6.42 16.94
N GLN A 172 -3.03 7.61 17.39
CA GLN A 172 -2.70 7.86 18.80
C GLN A 172 -3.88 7.61 19.73
N THR A 173 -5.09 8.01 19.34
CA THR A 173 -6.28 7.82 20.18
C THR A 173 -6.91 6.43 20.06
N ALA A 174 -6.50 5.64 19.09
CA ALA A 174 -6.97 4.27 18.90
C ALA A 174 -6.28 3.25 19.79
N LEU A 175 -5.15 3.61 20.41
CA LEU A 175 -4.42 2.78 21.35
C LEU A 175 -4.26 3.53 22.68
N HIS A 176 -4.79 2.98 23.76
CA HIS A 176 -4.58 3.51 25.11
C HIS A 176 -3.93 2.44 26.00
N GLY A 177 -2.64 2.63 26.30
CA GLY A 177 -1.83 1.57 26.91
C GLY A 177 -1.82 0.34 26.01
N ASN A 178 -2.32 -0.78 26.52
CA ASN A 178 -2.43 -2.06 25.79
C ASN A 178 -3.85 -2.32 25.25
N HIS A 179 -4.75 -1.32 25.26
CA HIS A 179 -6.13 -1.48 24.82
C HIS A 179 -6.39 -0.79 23.48
N ILE A 180 -7.01 -1.54 22.57
CA ILE A 180 -7.51 -1.00 21.30
C ILE A 180 -8.84 -0.31 21.57
N MET A 181 -8.85 1.01 21.42
CA MET A 181 -10.00 1.89 21.63
C MET A 181 -10.88 1.97 20.40
N GLN A 182 -10.25 1.94 19.23
CA GLN A 182 -10.89 1.96 17.92
C GLN A 182 -10.36 0.80 17.09
N PRO A 183 -11.07 -0.34 17.05
CA PRO A 183 -10.62 -1.50 16.30
C PRO A 183 -10.85 -1.35 14.79
N GLN A 184 -11.66 -0.38 14.35
CA GLN A 184 -12.00 -0.16 12.95
C GLN A 184 -11.10 0.89 12.30
N ILE A 185 -9.78 0.70 12.39
CA ILE A 185 -8.80 1.58 11.72
C ILE A 185 -8.49 1.05 10.33
N TYR A 186 -8.38 1.96 9.36
CA TYR A 186 -7.90 1.63 8.03
C TYR A 186 -6.38 1.38 8.04
N PRO A 187 -5.86 0.55 7.11
CA PRO A 187 -4.45 0.19 7.11
C PRO A 187 -3.55 1.43 7.02
N ARG A 188 -2.37 1.40 7.64
CA ARG A 188 -1.45 2.55 7.61
C ARG A 188 -0.96 2.89 6.21
N ARG A 189 -0.74 1.86 5.41
CA ARG A 189 -0.19 1.97 4.08
C ARG A 189 -0.95 1.08 3.12
N VAL A 190 -0.89 1.43 1.85
CA VAL A 190 -1.39 0.63 0.73
C VAL A 190 -0.38 0.69 -0.40
N TRP A 191 -0.35 -0.33 -1.23
CA TRP A 191 0.44 -0.33 -2.46
C TRP A 191 -0.37 0.33 -3.57
N ASP A 192 0.10 1.48 -4.04
CA ASP A 192 -0.38 2.14 -5.24
C ASP A 192 0.23 1.45 -6.47
N LEU A 193 -0.62 0.71 -7.18
CA LEU A 193 -0.25 -0.05 -8.36
C LEU A 193 0.09 0.87 -9.54
N TYR A 194 -0.45 2.09 -9.60
CA TYR A 194 -0.16 3.00 -10.71
C TYR A 194 1.24 3.57 -10.60
N SER A 195 1.68 3.93 -9.39
CA SER A 195 3.03 4.47 -9.11
C SER A 195 4.07 3.40 -8.77
N ASN A 196 3.64 2.17 -8.50
CA ASN A 196 4.46 1.10 -7.95
C ASN A 196 5.13 1.47 -6.62
N ARG A 197 4.40 2.16 -5.74
CA ARG A 197 4.91 2.58 -4.42
C ARG A 197 3.93 2.26 -3.30
N VAL A 198 4.46 1.90 -2.15
CA VAL A 198 3.71 1.84 -0.90
C VAL A 198 3.59 3.27 -0.38
N VAL A 199 2.35 3.71 -0.20
CA VAL A 199 1.99 5.07 0.22
C VAL A 199 1.17 5.02 1.50
N SER A 200 1.18 6.12 2.25
CA SER A 200 0.28 6.25 3.40
C SER A 200 -1.17 6.31 2.94
N THR A 201 -2.07 5.58 3.59
CA THR A 201 -3.47 5.51 3.15
C THR A 201 -4.15 6.88 3.12
N TRP A 202 -3.80 7.77 4.06
CA TRP A 202 -4.34 9.13 4.12
C TRP A 202 -4.03 9.98 2.88
N SER A 203 -2.98 9.66 2.10
CA SER A 203 -2.64 10.41 0.88
C SER A 203 -3.40 9.93 -0.36
N THR A 204 -4.15 8.83 -0.26
CA THR A 204 -4.87 8.23 -1.39
C THR A 204 -6.28 8.80 -1.58
N GLY A 205 -6.81 9.51 -0.58
CA GLY A 205 -8.20 9.92 -0.55
C GLY A 205 -9.19 8.74 -0.55
N ARG A 206 -8.75 7.55 -0.11
CA ARG A 206 -9.57 6.34 0.14
C ARG A 206 -9.21 5.78 1.50
N GLU A 207 -10.21 5.31 2.23
CA GLU A 207 -9.96 4.56 3.47
C GLU A 207 -9.71 3.09 3.22
N TYR A 208 -10.37 2.53 2.21
CA TYR A 208 -10.33 1.10 1.94
C TYR A 208 -9.77 0.87 0.54
N SER A 209 -8.84 -0.07 0.48
CA SER A 209 -8.33 -0.69 -0.74
C SER A 209 -8.67 -2.16 -0.69
N ASP A 210 -8.78 -2.79 -1.86
CA ASP A 210 -8.84 -4.25 -1.91
C ASP A 210 -7.57 -4.86 -1.28
N ALA A 211 -7.64 -6.13 -0.91
CA ALA A 211 -6.57 -6.79 -0.17
C ALA A 211 -6.09 -8.04 -0.89
N ILE A 212 -4.81 -8.36 -0.75
CA ILE A 212 -4.26 -9.66 -1.15
C ILE A 212 -4.08 -10.50 0.11
N SER A 213 -4.57 -11.73 0.05
CA SER A 213 -4.21 -12.79 1.00
C SER A 213 -3.47 -13.89 0.26
N HIS A 214 -2.50 -14.53 0.92
CA HIS A 214 -1.71 -15.58 0.28
C HIS A 214 -1.31 -16.69 1.26
N ALA A 215 -1.13 -17.91 0.77
CA ALA A 215 -0.63 -18.98 1.62
C ALA A 215 0.79 -18.71 2.11
N TRP A 216 1.15 -19.35 3.23
CA TRP A 216 2.52 -19.31 3.71
C TRP A 216 3.36 -20.24 2.83
N VAL A 217 4.62 -19.86 2.64
CA VAL A 217 5.62 -20.71 1.98
C VAL A 217 6.68 -21.04 3.03
N ASP A 218 7.32 -22.20 2.96
CA ASP A 218 8.40 -22.55 3.87
C ASP A 218 9.52 -21.50 3.86
N GLU A 219 10.23 -21.30 4.97
CA GLU A 219 11.36 -20.36 5.04
C GLU A 219 12.42 -20.62 3.96
N LYS A 220 12.70 -21.89 3.62
CA LYS A 220 13.65 -22.25 2.55
C LYS A 220 13.14 -21.88 1.16
N GLY A 221 11.82 -21.80 0.99
CA GLY A 221 11.16 -21.43 -0.26
C GLY A 221 10.93 -19.92 -0.42
N ARG A 222 11.26 -19.13 0.60
CA ARG A 222 11.12 -17.66 0.61
C ARG A 222 12.47 -16.96 0.49
N MET A 223 12.41 -15.70 0.08
CA MET A 223 13.55 -14.78 0.08
C MET A 223 13.11 -13.38 0.52
N ASP A 224 14.05 -12.67 1.14
CA ASP A 224 13.86 -11.28 1.56
C ASP A 224 14.37 -10.34 0.48
N VAL A 225 13.47 -9.53 -0.09
CA VAL A 225 13.77 -8.58 -1.16
C VAL A 225 13.78 -7.15 -0.64
N TRP A 226 14.88 -6.43 -0.88
CA TRP A 226 14.96 -4.99 -0.66
C TRP A 226 14.52 -4.24 -1.92
N THR A 227 13.30 -3.72 -1.90
CA THR A 227 12.65 -3.13 -3.07
C THR A 227 12.43 -1.62 -2.92
N PRO A 228 12.57 -0.82 -3.99
CA PRO A 228 12.14 0.58 -3.97
C PRO A 228 10.63 0.75 -3.79
N ILE A 229 9.81 -0.31 -3.98
CA ILE A 229 8.35 -0.25 -3.81
C ILE A 229 7.96 0.23 -2.41
N ASN A 230 8.63 -0.23 -1.35
CA ASN A 230 8.43 0.25 0.02
C ASN A 230 9.51 1.24 0.48
N GLY A 231 10.17 1.92 -0.47
CA GLY A 231 11.26 2.84 -0.20
C GLY A 231 12.51 2.19 0.40
N ARG A 232 12.71 0.88 0.21
CA ARG A 232 13.80 0.08 0.79
C ARG A 232 13.88 0.20 2.32
N GLN A 233 12.75 0.40 2.98
CA GLN A 233 12.73 0.61 4.43
C GLN A 233 12.73 -0.70 5.22
N TRP A 234 12.18 -1.78 4.67
CA TRP A 234 12.21 -3.12 5.27
C TRP A 234 12.28 -4.19 4.18
N PRO A 235 12.80 -5.40 4.49
CA PRO A 235 12.78 -6.52 3.56
C PRO A 235 11.34 -7.02 3.34
N VAL A 236 11.05 -7.44 2.11
CA VAL A 236 9.77 -8.04 1.72
C VAL A 236 9.98 -9.53 1.50
N SER A 237 9.44 -10.35 2.39
CA SER A 237 9.54 -11.82 2.31
C SER A 237 8.53 -12.36 1.29
N ILE A 238 9.02 -12.81 0.13
CA ILE A 238 8.19 -13.41 -0.93
C ILE A 238 8.72 -14.78 -1.35
N PRO A 239 7.92 -15.63 -2.03
CA PRO A 239 8.43 -16.86 -2.63
C PRO A 239 9.58 -16.58 -3.62
N LYS A 240 10.58 -17.47 -3.67
CA LYS A 240 11.78 -17.31 -4.54
C LYS A 240 11.49 -17.25 -6.04
N ASP A 241 10.35 -17.77 -6.44
CA ASP A 241 9.84 -17.87 -7.79
C ASP A 241 8.74 -16.83 -8.09
N ALA A 242 8.49 -15.89 -7.16
CA ALA A 242 7.54 -14.80 -7.34
C ALA A 242 8.26 -13.47 -7.59
N ASP A 243 7.60 -12.57 -8.31
CA ASP A 243 8.06 -11.20 -8.53
C ASP A 243 6.91 -10.20 -8.28
N LEU A 244 7.22 -9.13 -7.54
CA LEU A 244 6.22 -8.10 -7.20
C LEU A 244 5.70 -7.36 -8.43
N ASN A 245 6.51 -7.12 -9.46
CA ASN A 245 6.04 -6.45 -10.67
C ASN A 245 5.10 -7.36 -11.50
N LEU A 246 5.30 -8.68 -11.46
CA LEU A 246 4.36 -9.64 -12.06
C LEU A 246 3.01 -9.64 -11.33
N ILE A 247 3.04 -9.71 -10.00
CA ILE A 247 1.83 -9.59 -9.15
C ILE A 247 1.12 -8.26 -9.43
N ARG A 248 1.88 -7.17 -9.58
CA ARG A 248 1.34 -5.85 -9.93
C ARG A 248 0.60 -5.87 -11.27
N ILE A 249 1.17 -6.47 -12.31
CA ILE A 249 0.52 -6.59 -13.63
C ILE A 249 -0.82 -7.30 -13.50
N GLU A 250 -0.85 -8.40 -12.76
CA GLU A 250 -2.06 -9.17 -12.51
C GLU A 250 -3.13 -8.37 -11.75
N MET A 251 -2.75 -7.66 -10.69
CA MET A 251 -3.68 -6.80 -9.96
C MET A 251 -4.20 -5.63 -10.81
N LEU A 252 -3.36 -5.07 -11.69
CA LEU A 252 -3.78 -4.03 -12.64
C LEU A 252 -4.79 -4.58 -13.67
N ASN A 253 -4.59 -5.81 -14.16
CA ASN A 253 -5.54 -6.50 -15.04
C ASN A 253 -6.90 -6.74 -14.38
N MET A 254 -6.93 -6.89 -13.05
CA MET A 254 -8.16 -6.93 -12.25
C MET A 254 -8.81 -5.55 -12.04
N GLY A 255 -8.21 -4.49 -12.59
CA GLY A 255 -8.72 -3.11 -12.53
C GLY A 255 -8.39 -2.38 -11.24
N LEU A 256 -7.45 -2.88 -10.44
CA LEU A 256 -7.10 -2.31 -9.15
C LEU A 256 -6.17 -1.10 -9.29
N GLU A 257 -6.33 -0.13 -8.40
CA GLU A 257 -5.47 1.06 -8.27
C GLU A 257 -4.63 0.98 -7.00
N TYR A 258 -5.27 0.67 -5.88
CA TYR A 258 -4.62 0.49 -4.58
C TYR A 258 -4.94 -0.89 -4.07
N VAL A 259 -3.94 -1.56 -3.52
CA VAL A 259 -4.11 -2.86 -2.88
C VAL A 259 -3.34 -2.90 -1.58
N TRP A 260 -3.89 -3.57 -0.57
CA TRP A 260 -3.17 -3.85 0.66
C TRP A 260 -2.55 -5.24 0.56
N LEU A 261 -1.24 -5.33 0.83
CA LEU A 261 -0.49 -6.57 0.89
C LEU A 261 0.40 -6.51 2.14
N ASP A 262 0.23 -7.45 3.07
CA ASP A 262 0.87 -7.46 4.39
C ASP A 262 2.40 -7.33 4.33
N VAL A 263 3.06 -8.10 3.47
CA VAL A 263 4.52 -8.09 3.31
C VAL A 263 5.05 -6.75 2.79
N LEU A 264 4.24 -6.00 2.05
CA LEU A 264 4.58 -4.67 1.53
C LEU A 264 4.14 -3.53 2.45
N CYS A 265 3.00 -3.64 3.11
CA CYS A 265 2.35 -2.53 3.82
C CYS A 265 2.70 -2.50 5.31
N LEU A 266 3.09 -3.63 5.90
CA LEU A 266 3.60 -3.72 7.27
C LEU A 266 5.12 -3.82 7.28
N ARG A 267 5.77 -3.11 8.20
CA ARG A 267 7.20 -3.27 8.47
C ARG A 267 7.44 -4.69 8.96
N GLN A 268 8.08 -5.52 8.14
CA GLN A 268 8.55 -6.85 8.56
C GLN A 268 9.85 -6.72 9.37
N LYS A 269 10.18 -7.77 10.13
CA LYS A 269 11.40 -7.82 10.94
C LYS A 269 12.65 -7.72 10.04
N GLY A 270 13.69 -7.05 10.52
CA GLY A 270 14.99 -6.93 9.85
C GLY A 270 15.13 -5.64 9.02
N GLY A 271 14.25 -4.66 9.23
CA GLY A 271 14.24 -3.38 8.51
C GLY A 271 15.04 -2.26 9.19
N LEU A 272 15.11 -1.12 8.50
CA LEU A 272 15.50 0.15 9.12
C LEU A 272 14.40 0.61 10.08
N ARG A 273 14.80 1.32 11.15
CA ARG A 273 13.87 1.89 12.15
C ARG A 273 12.99 0.84 12.84
N GLU A 274 13.63 -0.17 13.42
CA GLU A 274 12.95 -1.25 14.13
C GLU A 274 12.18 -0.77 15.38
N ASP A 275 12.54 0.42 15.89
CA ASP A 275 11.77 1.19 16.87
C ASP A 275 10.35 1.46 16.37
N LEU A 276 10.21 1.92 15.13
CA LEU A 276 8.90 2.21 14.52
C LEU A 276 8.09 0.95 14.29
N ARG A 277 8.74 -0.17 13.94
CA ARG A 277 8.02 -1.44 13.74
C ARG A 277 7.28 -1.86 15.01
N ILE A 278 7.92 -1.77 16.17
CA ILE A 278 7.30 -2.14 17.45
C ILE A 278 6.07 -1.27 17.72
N GLU A 279 6.20 0.04 17.56
CA GLU A 279 5.09 1.00 17.77
C GLU A 279 3.94 0.76 16.78
N GLU A 280 4.25 0.63 15.49
CA GLU A 280 3.26 0.36 14.44
C GLU A 280 2.52 -0.96 14.71
N TRP A 281 3.25 -2.02 15.09
CA TRP A 281 2.68 -3.34 15.33
C TRP A 281 1.74 -3.39 16.54
N MET A 282 1.93 -2.54 17.55
CA MET A 282 1.01 -2.49 18.71
C MET A 282 -0.43 -2.16 18.31
N LEU A 283 -0.62 -1.43 17.20
CA LEU A 283 -1.94 -1.07 16.67
C LEU A 283 -2.29 -1.86 15.41
N ASP A 284 -1.39 -1.92 14.44
CA ASP A 284 -1.70 -2.36 13.09
C ASP A 284 -1.93 -3.88 13.02
N VAL A 285 -1.16 -4.68 13.76
CA VAL A 285 -1.29 -6.15 13.77
C VAL A 285 -2.60 -6.60 14.44
N PRO A 286 -2.99 -6.09 15.62
CA PRO A 286 -4.27 -6.45 16.23
C PRO A 286 -5.52 -5.95 15.47
N THR A 287 -5.39 -4.92 14.62
CA THR A 287 -6.52 -4.35 13.85
C THR A 287 -6.58 -4.84 12.40
N ILE A 288 -5.63 -5.68 11.98
CA ILE A 288 -5.44 -6.10 10.58
C ILE A 288 -6.67 -6.79 9.98
N GLY A 289 -7.44 -7.53 10.80
CA GLY A 289 -8.67 -8.19 10.35
C GLY A 289 -9.71 -7.22 9.77
N GLN A 290 -9.65 -5.93 10.10
CA GLN A 290 -10.53 -4.94 9.46
C GLN A 290 -10.27 -4.77 7.97
N VAL A 291 -9.01 -4.92 7.54
CA VAL A 291 -8.64 -4.80 6.13
C VAL A 291 -9.44 -5.80 5.32
N TYR A 292 -9.52 -7.04 5.76
CA TYR A 292 -10.20 -8.12 5.05
C TYR A 292 -11.73 -8.13 5.21
N ARG A 293 -12.23 -7.47 6.26
CA ARG A 293 -13.66 -7.53 6.60
C ARG A 293 -14.56 -6.76 5.62
N VAL A 294 -14.09 -5.67 5.06
CA VAL A 294 -14.94 -4.68 4.36
C VAL A 294 -14.60 -4.46 2.89
N VAL A 295 -13.68 -5.25 2.34
CA VAL A 295 -13.13 -5.08 0.98
C VAL A 295 -13.14 -6.40 0.22
N LYS A 296 -12.79 -6.37 -1.06
CA LYS A 296 -12.59 -7.59 -1.84
C LYS A 296 -11.20 -8.16 -1.56
N VAL A 297 -11.12 -9.47 -1.36
CA VAL A 297 -9.87 -10.16 -1.01
C VAL A 297 -9.46 -11.09 -2.14
N TYR A 298 -8.27 -10.86 -2.68
CA TYR A 298 -7.66 -11.62 -3.76
C TYR A 298 -6.71 -12.67 -3.17
N CYS A 299 -7.03 -13.95 -3.35
CA CYS A 299 -6.40 -15.06 -2.62
C CYS A 299 -5.45 -15.87 -3.50
N TYR A 300 -4.17 -15.89 -3.13
CA TYR A 300 -3.17 -16.83 -3.67
C TYR A 300 -3.06 -18.06 -2.76
N LEU A 301 -3.78 -19.13 -3.08
CA LEU A 301 -3.83 -20.33 -2.23
C LEU A 301 -2.53 -21.15 -2.22
N SER A 302 -1.67 -21.02 -3.25
CA SER A 302 -0.41 -21.77 -3.34
C SER A 302 0.84 -20.95 -3.00
N GLY A 303 0.65 -19.73 -2.48
CA GLY A 303 1.69 -18.78 -2.14
C GLY A 303 1.65 -17.55 -3.06
N LEU A 304 2.08 -16.40 -2.53
CA LEU A 304 1.97 -15.10 -3.20
C LEU A 304 2.56 -15.13 -4.62
N GLY A 305 1.76 -14.74 -5.61
CA GLY A 305 2.18 -14.67 -7.01
C GLY A 305 2.31 -16.02 -7.74
N ARG A 306 1.99 -17.13 -7.08
CA ARG A 306 2.05 -18.47 -7.70
C ARG A 306 0.67 -18.88 -8.25
N PRO A 307 0.65 -19.65 -9.37
CA PRO A 307 -0.59 -20.24 -9.86
C PRO A 307 -1.18 -21.20 -8.83
N LEU A 308 -2.49 -21.39 -8.88
CA LEU A 308 -3.16 -22.38 -8.04
C LEU A 308 -2.66 -23.81 -8.36
N ALA A 309 -2.03 -24.44 -7.39
CA ALA A 309 -1.61 -25.84 -7.41
C ALA A 309 -2.17 -26.58 -6.20
N VAL A 310 -3.19 -27.41 -6.43
CA VAL A 310 -3.80 -28.27 -5.40
C VAL A 310 -3.18 -29.66 -5.51
N THR A 311 -2.18 -29.94 -4.67
CA THR A 311 -1.60 -31.28 -4.52
C THR A 311 -2.45 -32.14 -3.59
N GLN A 312 -2.25 -33.46 -3.61
CA GLN A 312 -3.07 -34.40 -2.83
C GLN A 312 -2.95 -34.18 -1.31
N ASP A 313 -1.81 -33.63 -0.87
CA ASP A 313 -1.48 -33.28 0.52
C ASP A 313 -1.75 -31.80 0.87
N TYR A 314 -2.30 -31.00 -0.05
CA TYR A 314 -2.46 -29.56 0.13
C TYR A 314 -3.27 -29.20 1.38
N PHE A 315 -4.36 -29.91 1.66
CA PHE A 315 -5.20 -29.66 2.84
C PHE A 315 -4.59 -30.14 4.16
N ASP A 316 -3.66 -31.09 4.09
CA ASP A 316 -2.96 -31.65 5.25
C ASP A 316 -1.70 -30.84 5.63
N SER A 317 -1.30 -29.90 4.77
CA SER A 317 -0.12 -29.06 4.99
C SER A 317 -0.38 -27.97 6.04
N ASP A 318 0.56 -27.79 6.97
CA ASP A 318 0.57 -26.66 7.92
C ASP A 318 0.65 -25.29 7.21
N HIS A 319 1.07 -25.28 5.94
CA HIS A 319 1.18 -24.09 5.11
C HIS A 319 -0.07 -23.84 4.24
N CYS A 320 -1.05 -24.74 4.29
CA CYS A 320 -2.33 -24.57 3.63
C CYS A 320 -2.95 -23.23 4.04
N TRP A 321 -3.50 -22.49 3.07
CA TRP A 321 -4.17 -21.22 3.35
C TRP A 321 -5.26 -21.36 4.43
N PHE A 322 -5.99 -22.48 4.43
CA PHE A 322 -7.06 -22.77 5.40
C PHE A 322 -6.55 -22.99 6.83
N ASN A 323 -5.26 -23.33 7.00
CA ASN A 323 -4.64 -23.58 8.30
C ASN A 323 -3.92 -22.35 8.87
N ARG A 324 -3.92 -21.20 8.17
CA ARG A 324 -3.30 -19.97 8.67
C ARG A 324 -4.06 -19.45 9.90
N ALA A 325 -3.31 -19.05 10.93
CA ALA A 325 -3.87 -18.42 12.13
C ALA A 325 -4.69 -17.14 11.81
N TRP A 326 -4.36 -16.46 10.71
CA TRP A 326 -5.03 -15.25 10.24
C TRP A 326 -6.33 -15.52 9.48
N THR A 327 -6.59 -16.75 9.01
CA THR A 327 -7.78 -17.09 8.23
C THR A 327 -9.08 -16.78 8.99
N LEU A 328 -9.09 -16.92 10.32
CA LEU A 328 -10.24 -16.52 11.15
C LEU A 328 -10.53 -15.01 11.11
N GLN A 329 -9.51 -14.18 10.89
CA GLN A 329 -9.65 -12.73 10.74
C GLN A 329 -10.00 -12.33 9.29
N GLU A 330 -9.76 -13.21 8.31
CA GLU A 330 -9.95 -12.96 6.88
C GLU A 330 -11.35 -13.40 6.39
N VAL A 331 -11.95 -14.44 6.98
CA VAL A 331 -13.18 -15.10 6.48
C VAL A 331 -14.49 -14.44 6.95
N ALA A 332 -14.44 -13.22 7.50
CA ALA A 332 -15.60 -12.64 8.16
C ALA A 332 -16.78 -12.26 7.22
N HIS A 333 -16.57 -12.02 5.92
CA HIS A 333 -17.63 -11.65 4.96
C HIS A 333 -17.39 -12.10 3.48
N GLN A 334 -18.44 -12.03 2.65
CA GLN A 334 -18.67 -12.74 1.37
C GLN A 334 -17.84 -12.35 0.12
N ASN A 335 -16.67 -11.72 0.21
CA ASN A 335 -16.01 -11.12 -0.96
C ASN A 335 -14.59 -11.64 -1.25
N HIS A 336 -14.41 -12.96 -1.35
CA HIS A 336 -13.12 -13.56 -1.74
C HIS A 336 -13.12 -13.92 -3.23
N GLU A 337 -12.08 -13.52 -3.95
CA GLU A 337 -11.79 -13.93 -5.32
C GLU A 337 -10.47 -14.73 -5.33
N LEU A 338 -10.47 -15.88 -5.97
CA LEU A 338 -9.26 -16.66 -6.18
C LEU A 338 -8.47 -16.03 -7.32
N VAL A 339 -7.16 -15.89 -7.11
CA VAL A 339 -6.24 -15.45 -8.17
C VAL A 339 -5.73 -16.69 -8.89
N GLU A 340 -5.76 -16.67 -10.23
CA GLU A 340 -5.49 -17.84 -11.10
C GLU A 340 -4.00 -18.21 -11.19
#